data_AF-V9W533-F1
#
_entry.id   AF-V9W533-F1
#
_cell.length_a   1.000
_cell.length_b   1.000
_cell.length_c   1.000
_cell.angle_alpha   90.00
_cell.angle_beta   90.00
_cell.angle_gamma   90.00
#
_symmetry.space_group_name_H-M   'P 1'
#
loop_
_entity.id
_entity.type
_entity.pdbx_description
1 polymer ?
#
loop_
_entity_poly.entity_id
_entity_poly.type
_entity_poly.pdbx_seq_one_letter_code
_entity_poly.pdbx_strand_id
1 'polypeptide(L)'
;MIQTEEKMLKAVGQFFYGENFNEPAFVVARGMNGFKLDNKTLDDMNVRKNIKSVRWLANFKPRKSGAYTFTINPNCFAHILIDGENAKDQEMQLEAGKSYPFMVAYFGNPMAEQEELLQLDVDYTLNQEETKEIEVETFSIPKIISFENLPMGTDSKTEENKQPMLDTDDDGIYDDWEVNGYYIKNHLVLPWPKKGSEEEKELIKQGFKKFVSNPNESHTAGDPYSDLEKASGAFDRTIHKAARDPLVAAYPSITVGMEELVLSNNKNISSTEGKTVSRSTSSSVSDSNTEGIDASVGFSLFEGFSASVTGHYSHSSTHTVDSSNTSGQDWQHQLELNTGQSAYMNANVRYYNTGTAPVYNLVPTTNLVLGRQTVTTVTGQLNQRSLSLAPGQTYPKQHLHGVALNTLDQFSSAPIALNINQLDRLESGEKLKLETTQFQGAFARRSPAGGQVVLEENEWAHYMPQIESVTAGILINMGVTGSWNGVLRQKTL
;
A
#
# COMPACT_ATOMS: atom_id res chain seq x y z
N MET A 1 26.59 16.59 -14.65
CA MET A 1 26.91 15.50 -13.69
C MET A 1 26.07 14.31 -14.11
N ILE A 2 26.72 13.26 -14.60
CA ILE A 2 26.04 12.01 -14.97
C ILE A 2 25.78 11.32 -13.63
N GLN A 3 24.50 11.25 -13.25
CA GLN A 3 24.05 10.44 -12.13
C GLN A 3 24.24 8.99 -12.59
N THR A 4 25.26 8.29 -12.08
CA THR A 4 25.41 6.86 -12.29
C THR A 4 24.15 6.22 -11.72
N GLU A 5 23.28 5.64 -12.55
CA GLU A 5 22.13 4.87 -12.08
C GLU A 5 22.68 3.70 -11.26
N GLU A 6 22.57 3.78 -9.94
CA GLU A 6 22.77 2.63 -9.06
C GLU A 6 21.78 1.55 -9.48
N LYS A 7 22.28 0.45 -10.06
CA LYS A 7 21.43 -0.68 -10.43
C LYS A 7 21.05 -1.40 -9.15
N MET A 8 19.83 -1.19 -8.64
CA MET A 8 19.36 -1.92 -7.46
C MET A 8 19.05 -3.37 -7.81
N LEU A 9 19.80 -4.33 -7.24
CA LEU A 9 19.47 -5.75 -7.34
C LEU A 9 18.22 -6.06 -6.51
N LYS A 10 17.45 -7.01 -7.03
CA LYS A 10 16.14 -7.41 -6.53
C LYS A 10 16.29 -8.68 -5.71
N ALA A 11 17.09 -8.57 -4.66
CA ALA A 11 17.39 -9.66 -3.74
C ALA A 11 17.31 -9.14 -2.31
N VAL A 12 17.00 -10.05 -1.39
CA VAL A 12 17.06 -9.83 0.05
C VAL A 12 18.34 -10.47 0.57
N GLY A 13 19.19 -9.66 1.19
CA GLY A 13 20.45 -10.10 1.78
C GLY A 13 20.28 -10.30 3.27
N GLN A 14 20.72 -11.43 3.79
CA GLN A 14 20.69 -11.74 5.21
C GLN A 14 22.11 -11.99 5.69
N PHE A 15 22.50 -11.27 6.74
CA PHE A 15 23.87 -11.22 7.22
C PHE A 15 23.92 -11.71 8.66
N PHE A 16 24.98 -12.44 8.99
CA PHE A 16 25.07 -13.20 10.23
C PHE A 16 26.43 -13.05 10.90
N TYR A 17 26.42 -13.00 12.23
CA TYR A 17 27.64 -13.05 13.04
C TYR A 17 28.16 -14.48 13.23
N GLY A 18 27.33 -15.50 12.99
CA GLY A 18 27.73 -16.91 12.97
C GLY A 18 28.18 -17.37 11.58
N GLU A 19 28.87 -18.51 11.54
CA GLU A 19 29.50 -19.06 10.31
C GLU A 19 28.53 -19.86 9.44
N ASN A 20 27.42 -20.33 10.03
CA ASN A 20 26.43 -21.21 9.41
C ASN A 20 25.03 -20.59 9.46
N PHE A 21 24.90 -19.30 9.12
CA PHE A 21 23.64 -18.54 9.19
C PHE A 21 22.98 -18.50 10.58
N ASN A 22 23.80 -18.64 11.62
CA ASN A 22 23.39 -18.48 13.01
C ASN A 22 23.71 -17.05 13.47
N GLU A 23 23.01 -16.57 14.50
CA GLU A 23 23.15 -15.20 15.02
C GLU A 23 22.95 -14.11 13.94
N PRO A 24 21.70 -13.91 13.47
CA PRO A 24 21.36 -12.83 12.55
C PRO A 24 21.86 -11.46 13.03
N ALA A 25 22.50 -10.74 12.10
CA ALA A 25 23.03 -9.41 12.33
C ALA A 25 22.07 -8.34 11.81
N PHE A 26 21.76 -8.41 10.52
CA PHE A 26 20.86 -7.49 9.83
C PHE A 26 20.32 -8.10 8.54
N VAL A 27 19.20 -7.56 8.07
CA VAL A 27 18.62 -7.90 6.76
C VAL A 27 18.65 -6.66 5.86
N VAL A 28 19.09 -6.85 4.63
CA VAL A 28 19.07 -5.86 3.56
C VAL A 28 17.88 -6.19 2.68
N ALA A 29 16.83 -5.35 2.72
CA ALA A 29 15.63 -5.55 1.91
C ALA A 29 15.86 -5.25 0.40
N ARG A 30 17.02 -4.68 0.02
CA ARG A 30 17.39 -4.38 -1.38
C ARG A 30 18.89 -4.52 -1.61
N GLY A 31 19.29 -5.49 -2.43
CA GLY A 31 20.67 -5.54 -2.94
C GLY A 31 21.02 -4.29 -3.75
N MET A 32 22.23 -3.76 -3.57
CA MET A 32 22.74 -2.64 -4.36
C MET A 32 23.79 -3.22 -5.31
N ASN A 33 23.59 -3.11 -6.63
CA ASN A 33 24.50 -3.64 -7.67
C ASN A 33 24.82 -5.13 -7.53
N GLY A 34 23.93 -6.04 -7.96
CA GLY A 34 24.22 -7.47 -7.79
C GLY A 34 24.03 -7.94 -6.34
N PHE A 35 24.65 -9.08 -6.00
CA PHE A 35 24.66 -9.66 -4.65
C PHE A 35 25.72 -8.97 -3.78
N LYS A 36 25.70 -7.63 -3.81
CA LYS A 36 26.72 -6.76 -3.23
C LYS A 36 26.11 -5.76 -2.26
N LEU A 37 26.93 -5.31 -1.32
CA LEU A 37 26.63 -4.25 -0.37
C LEU A 37 27.80 -3.25 -0.36
N ASP A 38 27.52 -1.96 -0.59
CA ASP A 38 28.56 -0.91 -0.55
C ASP A 38 29.12 -0.77 0.88
N ASN A 39 30.44 -0.85 1.02
CA ASN A 39 31.17 -0.73 2.28
C ASN A 39 30.88 0.59 3.00
N LYS A 40 30.60 1.69 2.27
CA LYS A 40 30.21 2.97 2.90
C LYS A 40 28.93 2.86 3.72
N THR A 41 28.02 1.98 3.30
CA THR A 41 26.80 1.70 4.06
C THR A 41 27.18 1.11 5.41
N LEU A 42 28.16 0.20 5.47
CA LEU A 42 28.60 -0.49 6.71
C LEU A 42 29.39 0.40 7.66
N ASP A 43 30.22 1.29 7.14
CA ASP A 43 30.98 2.24 7.95
C ASP A 43 30.05 3.18 8.73
N ASP A 44 28.94 3.61 8.12
CA ASP A 44 27.90 4.44 8.75
C ASP A 44 27.05 3.67 9.79
N MET A 45 27.08 2.33 9.75
CA MET A 45 26.22 1.47 10.57
C MET A 45 26.77 1.19 11.97
N ASN A 46 28.08 1.30 12.19
CA ASN A 46 28.72 0.91 13.46
C ASN A 46 28.36 -0.54 13.87
N VAL A 47 28.33 -1.47 12.89
CA VAL A 47 28.05 -2.90 13.13
C VAL A 47 29.16 -3.47 14.01
N ARG A 48 28.83 -3.74 15.29
CA ARG A 48 29.82 -3.98 16.36
C ARG A 48 30.60 -5.29 16.28
N LYS A 49 30.25 -6.18 15.34
CA LYS A 49 30.82 -7.52 15.20
C LYS A 49 31.05 -7.83 13.72
N ASN A 50 32.07 -8.64 13.44
CA ASN A 50 32.39 -9.05 12.08
C ASN A 50 31.32 -10.01 11.55
N ILE A 51 30.84 -9.75 10.34
CA ILE A 51 29.98 -10.68 9.60
C ILE A 51 30.80 -11.91 9.23
N LYS A 52 30.22 -13.08 9.42
CA LYS A 52 30.88 -14.37 9.17
C LYS A 52 30.20 -15.19 8.08
N SER A 53 28.91 -14.97 7.84
CA SER A 53 28.22 -15.61 6.73
C SER A 53 27.13 -14.70 6.19
N VAL A 54 26.79 -14.91 4.92
CA VAL A 54 25.76 -14.14 4.21
C VAL A 54 24.98 -15.07 3.28
N ARG A 55 23.68 -14.80 3.12
CA ARG A 55 22.92 -15.35 2.01
C ARG A 55 22.06 -14.30 1.36
N TRP A 56 21.90 -14.41 0.07
CA TRP A 56 21.04 -13.58 -0.76
C TRP A 56 19.96 -14.43 -1.38
N LEU A 57 18.73 -13.91 -1.33
CA LEU A 57 17.53 -14.60 -1.79
C LEU A 57 16.87 -13.77 -2.89
N ALA A 58 16.61 -14.39 -4.03
CA ALA A 58 15.98 -13.77 -5.18
C ALA A 58 15.16 -14.79 -5.98
N ASN A 59 14.30 -14.32 -6.87
CA ASN A 59 13.66 -15.13 -7.91
C ASN A 59 14.30 -14.79 -9.26
N PHE A 60 14.87 -15.80 -9.93
CA PHE A 60 15.45 -15.68 -11.26
C PHE A 60 14.44 -16.03 -12.34
N LYS A 61 14.28 -15.16 -13.34
CA LYS A 61 13.40 -15.35 -14.50
C LYS A 61 14.21 -15.16 -15.79
N PRO A 62 14.67 -16.26 -16.42
CA PRO A 62 15.50 -16.17 -17.62
C PRO A 62 14.69 -15.62 -18.80
N ARG A 63 15.38 -14.86 -19.66
CA ARG A 63 14.82 -14.27 -20.89
C ARG A 63 14.83 -15.24 -22.08
N LYS A 64 15.69 -16.26 -22.03
CA LYS A 64 15.88 -17.26 -23.08
C LYS A 64 15.88 -18.64 -22.44
N SER A 65 15.35 -19.64 -23.14
CA SER A 65 15.47 -21.03 -22.71
C SER A 65 16.84 -21.57 -23.11
N GLY A 66 17.43 -22.44 -22.30
CA GLY A 66 18.67 -23.13 -22.63
C GLY A 66 19.41 -23.68 -21.42
N ALA A 67 20.64 -24.14 -21.68
CA ALA A 67 21.58 -24.63 -20.69
C ALA A 67 22.30 -23.45 -20.02
N TYR A 68 22.05 -23.22 -18.74
CA TYR A 68 22.69 -22.19 -17.93
C TYR A 68 23.72 -22.82 -17.00
N THR A 69 24.92 -22.24 -16.94
CA THR A 69 25.92 -22.58 -15.92
C THR A 69 26.30 -21.31 -15.17
N PHE A 70 26.18 -21.33 -13.84
CA PHE A 70 26.44 -20.17 -12.98
C PHE A 70 27.78 -20.31 -12.26
N THR A 71 28.50 -19.19 -12.15
CA THR A 71 29.78 -19.09 -11.45
C THR A 71 29.73 -17.94 -10.45
N ILE A 72 30.48 -18.06 -9.35
CA ILE A 72 30.55 -17.03 -8.31
C ILE A 72 31.99 -16.73 -7.91
N ASN A 73 32.29 -15.46 -7.67
CA ASN A 73 33.53 -14.98 -7.08
C ASN A 73 33.23 -14.15 -5.81
N PRO A 74 33.90 -14.37 -4.68
CA PRO A 74 34.84 -15.47 -4.39
C PRO A 74 34.21 -16.86 -4.56
N ASN A 75 34.95 -17.78 -5.22
CA ASN A 75 34.45 -19.12 -5.50
C ASN A 75 34.45 -20.00 -4.24
N CYS A 76 35.50 -19.92 -3.42
CA CYS A 76 35.60 -20.74 -2.22
C CYS A 76 34.53 -20.35 -1.19
N PHE A 77 33.89 -21.35 -0.58
CA PHE A 77 32.82 -21.22 0.42
C PHE A 77 31.51 -20.56 -0.04
N ALA A 78 31.44 -20.16 -1.31
CA ALA A 78 30.23 -19.67 -1.95
C ALA A 78 29.46 -20.78 -2.66
N HIS A 79 28.14 -20.72 -2.61
CA HIS A 79 27.20 -21.66 -3.19
C HIS A 79 26.10 -20.91 -3.95
N ILE A 80 25.63 -21.52 -5.04
CA ILE A 80 24.47 -21.05 -5.79
C ILE A 80 23.46 -22.20 -5.80
N LEU A 81 22.23 -21.91 -5.39
CA LEU A 81 21.13 -22.87 -5.39
C LEU A 81 20.00 -22.33 -6.28
N ILE A 82 19.44 -23.19 -7.13
CA ILE A 82 18.24 -22.91 -7.93
C ILE A 82 17.22 -23.99 -7.62
N ASP A 83 16.01 -23.60 -7.21
CA ASP A 83 14.97 -24.53 -6.71
C ASP A 83 15.48 -25.48 -5.60
N GLY A 84 16.47 -25.03 -4.81
CA GLY A 84 17.10 -25.82 -3.75
C GLY A 84 18.19 -26.79 -4.22
N GLU A 85 18.41 -26.92 -5.52
CA GLU A 85 19.47 -27.76 -6.10
C GLU A 85 20.74 -26.95 -6.35
N ASN A 86 21.91 -27.58 -6.18
CA ASN A 86 23.20 -26.92 -6.41
C ASN A 86 23.39 -26.61 -7.90
N ALA A 87 23.44 -25.33 -8.23
CA ALA A 87 23.57 -24.82 -9.61
C ALA A 87 24.96 -24.25 -9.91
N LYS A 88 25.85 -24.19 -8.91
CA LYS A 88 27.19 -23.65 -9.08
C LYS A 88 28.05 -24.61 -9.89
N ASP A 89 28.66 -24.11 -10.97
CA ASP A 89 29.49 -24.87 -11.90
C ASP A 89 28.78 -26.10 -12.51
N GLN A 90 27.45 -26.12 -12.49
CA GLN A 90 26.61 -27.19 -13.05
C GLN A 90 25.71 -26.64 -14.16
N GLU A 91 25.49 -27.46 -15.18
CA GLU A 91 24.61 -27.12 -16.30
C GLU A 91 23.15 -27.37 -15.90
N MET A 92 22.33 -26.32 -15.96
CA MET A 92 20.92 -26.31 -15.58
C MET A 92 20.04 -25.95 -16.78
N GLN A 93 19.02 -26.75 -17.07
CA GLN A 93 18.08 -26.44 -18.14
C GLN A 93 16.97 -25.52 -17.62
N LEU A 94 16.92 -24.28 -18.12
CA LEU A 94 15.95 -23.27 -17.69
C LEU A 94 15.07 -22.80 -18.85
N GLU A 95 13.82 -22.47 -18.54
CA GLU A 95 12.81 -22.05 -19.53
C GLU A 95 12.55 -20.56 -19.46
N ALA A 96 12.55 -19.90 -20.63
CA ALA A 96 12.24 -18.49 -20.75
C ALA A 96 10.90 -18.14 -20.10
N GLY A 97 10.92 -17.15 -19.22
CA GLY A 97 9.71 -16.62 -18.59
C GLY A 97 9.23 -17.38 -17.34
N LYS A 98 9.76 -18.57 -17.05
CA LYS A 98 9.51 -19.28 -15.79
C LYS A 98 10.30 -18.64 -14.65
N SER A 99 9.75 -18.62 -13.44
CA SER A 99 10.40 -18.05 -12.26
C SER A 99 10.94 -19.16 -11.37
N TYR A 100 12.19 -19.03 -10.94
CA TYR A 100 12.92 -20.00 -10.13
C TYR A 100 13.49 -19.34 -8.86
N PRO A 101 13.20 -19.84 -7.65
CA PRO A 101 13.97 -19.53 -6.45
C PRO A 101 15.48 -19.62 -6.70
N PHE A 102 16.20 -18.55 -6.38
CA PHE A 102 17.64 -18.39 -6.58
C PHE A 102 18.27 -17.92 -5.27
N MET A 103 19.18 -18.72 -4.73
CA MET A 103 19.91 -18.40 -3.51
C MET A 103 21.41 -18.35 -3.81
N VAL A 104 22.05 -17.30 -3.31
CA VAL A 104 23.50 -17.21 -3.21
C VAL A 104 23.86 -17.27 -1.75
N ALA A 105 24.73 -18.20 -1.36
CA ALA A 105 25.11 -18.42 0.03
C ALA A 105 26.63 -18.39 0.14
N TYR A 106 27.14 -17.72 1.17
CA TYR A 106 28.55 -17.78 1.56
C TYR A 106 28.63 -18.23 3.02
N PHE A 107 29.22 -19.39 3.24
CA PHE A 107 29.46 -19.94 4.57
C PHE A 107 30.86 -19.57 5.05
N GLY A 108 31.06 -19.51 6.37
CA GLY A 108 32.28 -18.96 6.99
C GLY A 108 33.60 -19.27 6.29
N ASN A 109 34.42 -18.23 6.18
CA ASN A 109 35.85 -18.36 5.93
C ASN A 109 36.63 -17.66 7.06
N PRO A 110 37.39 -18.39 7.88
CA PRO A 110 38.21 -17.79 8.94
C PRO A 110 39.36 -16.91 8.42
N MET A 111 39.56 -16.81 7.09
CA MET A 111 40.64 -16.07 6.44
C MET A 111 40.17 -15.00 5.42
N ALA A 112 38.86 -14.79 5.21
CA ALA A 112 38.38 -13.78 4.26
C ALA A 112 38.40 -12.37 4.86
N GLU A 113 38.84 -11.37 4.09
CA GLU A 113 38.64 -9.96 4.46
C GLU A 113 37.14 -9.63 4.38
N GLN A 114 36.63 -8.85 5.33
CA GLN A 114 35.20 -8.55 5.47
C GLN A 114 34.59 -7.95 4.19
N GLU A 115 35.41 -7.29 3.37
CA GLU A 115 35.03 -6.71 2.08
C GLU A 115 34.69 -7.76 1.02
N GLU A 116 35.32 -8.95 1.05
CA GLU A 116 35.07 -10.03 0.09
C GLU A 116 33.70 -10.70 0.33
N LEU A 117 33.24 -10.75 1.58
CA LEU A 117 31.93 -11.31 1.95
C LEU A 117 30.75 -10.47 1.44
N LEU A 118 31.00 -9.20 1.16
CA LEU A 118 29.99 -8.21 0.83
C LEU A 118 29.89 -7.98 -0.69
N GLN A 119 30.75 -8.65 -1.46
CA GLN A 119 30.93 -8.42 -2.88
C GLN A 119 30.89 -9.78 -3.61
N LEU A 120 29.70 -10.37 -3.73
CA LEU A 120 29.52 -11.63 -4.45
C LEU A 120 29.22 -11.34 -5.93
N ASP A 121 30.22 -11.57 -6.77
CA ASP A 121 30.12 -11.51 -8.23
C ASP A 121 29.53 -12.82 -8.76
N VAL A 122 28.35 -12.75 -9.38
CA VAL A 122 27.71 -13.92 -9.97
C VAL A 122 27.52 -13.71 -11.45
N ASP A 123 28.08 -14.64 -12.22
CA ASP A 123 28.04 -14.66 -13.68
C ASP A 123 27.35 -15.93 -14.17
N TYR A 124 26.93 -15.93 -15.43
CA TYR A 124 26.40 -17.12 -16.09
C TYR A 124 26.88 -17.26 -17.53
N THR A 125 26.90 -18.50 -18.01
CA THR A 125 27.03 -18.84 -19.44
C THR A 125 25.72 -19.46 -19.92
N LEU A 126 25.32 -19.16 -21.16
CA LEU A 126 24.15 -19.74 -21.80
C LEU A 126 24.61 -20.59 -22.99
N ASN A 127 24.25 -21.87 -23.03
CA ASN A 127 24.60 -22.81 -24.08
C ASN A 127 26.12 -22.85 -24.38
N GLN A 128 26.95 -22.70 -23.33
CA GLN A 128 28.42 -22.65 -23.41
C GLN A 128 28.95 -21.49 -24.29
N GLU A 129 28.15 -20.45 -24.49
CA GLU A 129 28.58 -19.19 -25.09
C GLU A 129 29.39 -18.34 -24.07
N GLU A 130 29.72 -17.10 -24.47
CA GLU A 130 30.45 -16.14 -23.65
C GLU A 130 29.78 -15.87 -22.30
N THR A 131 30.60 -15.83 -21.24
CA THR A 131 30.19 -15.48 -19.87
C THR A 131 29.62 -14.07 -19.82
N LYS A 132 28.47 -13.94 -19.18
CA LYS A 132 27.76 -12.67 -19.03
C LYS A 132 27.50 -12.39 -17.55
N GLU A 133 27.65 -11.12 -17.19
CA GLU A 133 27.20 -10.62 -15.89
C GLU A 133 25.68 -10.78 -15.78
N ILE A 134 25.20 -11.02 -14.57
CA ILE A 134 23.78 -11.07 -14.28
C ILE A 134 23.10 -9.75 -14.65
N GLU A 135 22.06 -9.85 -15.47
CA GLU A 135 21.16 -8.74 -15.76
C GLU A 135 20.18 -8.55 -14.60
N VAL A 136 20.30 -7.45 -13.86
CA VAL A 136 19.44 -7.11 -12.71
C VAL A 136 17.95 -7.25 -13.02
N GLU A 137 17.54 -6.95 -14.24
CA GLU A 137 16.15 -7.00 -14.66
C GLU A 137 15.55 -8.42 -14.62
N THR A 138 16.38 -9.46 -14.72
CA THR A 138 15.97 -10.88 -14.70
C THR A 138 15.66 -11.42 -13.31
N PHE A 139 16.02 -10.67 -12.26
CA PHE A 139 15.72 -11.03 -10.88
C PHE A 139 14.43 -10.36 -10.40
N SER A 140 13.91 -10.81 -9.26
CA SER A 140 12.81 -10.19 -8.50
C SER A 140 12.91 -10.59 -7.03
N ILE A 141 12.43 -9.72 -6.13
CA ILE A 141 12.38 -10.03 -4.70
C ILE A 141 11.43 -11.24 -4.50
N PRO A 142 11.82 -12.27 -3.74
CA PRO A 142 10.94 -13.40 -3.46
C PRO A 142 9.69 -12.93 -2.71
N LYS A 143 8.52 -13.53 -3.02
CA LYS A 143 7.31 -13.31 -2.22
C LYS A 143 7.34 -14.05 -0.88
N ILE A 144 8.15 -15.10 -0.82
CA ILE A 144 8.38 -16.00 0.31
C ILE A 144 9.89 -16.05 0.47
N ILE A 145 10.38 -15.60 1.60
CA ILE A 145 11.80 -15.54 1.95
C ILE A 145 12.01 -16.66 2.96
N SER A 146 12.05 -17.91 2.52
CA SER A 146 12.14 -19.03 3.46
C SER A 146 13.55 -19.35 3.94
N PHE A 147 13.66 -19.75 5.21
CA PHE A 147 14.91 -19.93 5.94
C PHE A 147 15.42 -21.37 5.91
N GLU A 148 14.56 -22.33 5.52
CA GLU A 148 14.79 -23.76 5.71
C GLU A 148 15.50 -24.46 4.54
N ASN A 149 15.60 -23.81 3.37
CA ASN A 149 16.11 -24.47 2.16
C ASN A 149 17.64 -24.37 2.03
N LEU A 150 18.36 -25.12 2.87
CA LEU A 150 19.68 -25.61 2.51
C LEU A 150 19.60 -27.12 2.25
N PRO A 151 20.20 -27.65 1.18
CA PRO A 151 20.30 -29.08 1.01
C PRO A 151 21.02 -29.69 2.22
N MET A 152 20.30 -30.56 2.90
CA MET A 152 20.73 -31.35 4.06
C MET A 152 22.05 -32.07 3.72
N GLY A 153 23.17 -31.56 4.21
CA GLY A 153 24.49 -32.10 3.87
C GLY A 153 25.73 -31.31 4.33
N THR A 154 25.60 -30.04 4.75
CA THR A 154 26.73 -29.21 5.24
C THR A 154 26.70 -28.96 6.76
N ASP A 155 26.15 -29.89 7.54
CA ASP A 155 26.21 -29.84 9.00
C ASP A 155 27.65 -30.11 9.48
N SER A 156 28.46 -29.05 9.60
CA SER A 156 29.58 -29.08 10.53
C SER A 156 29.01 -29.09 11.95
N LYS A 157 28.90 -30.30 12.51
CA LYS A 157 28.60 -30.53 13.92
C LYS A 157 29.68 -29.88 14.77
N THR A 158 29.46 -28.66 15.22
CA THR A 158 30.21 -28.05 16.31
C THR A 158 29.24 -27.42 17.30
N GLU A 159 29.41 -27.84 18.55
CA GLU A 159 28.53 -27.63 19.69
C GLU A 159 28.43 -26.16 20.09
N GLU A 160 27.26 -25.57 19.86
CA GLU A 160 26.47 -24.71 20.75
C GLU A 160 25.19 -24.37 19.98
N ASN A 161 24.21 -25.28 19.99
CA ASN A 161 22.92 -25.09 19.33
C ASN A 161 22.12 -23.99 20.04
N LYS A 162 22.44 -22.72 19.76
CA LYS A 162 21.39 -21.70 19.73
C LYS A 162 20.43 -22.13 18.64
N GLN A 163 19.15 -22.28 18.97
CA GLN A 163 18.15 -22.59 17.96
C GLN A 163 18.26 -21.56 16.83
N PRO A 164 18.17 -22.00 15.56
CA PRO A 164 18.14 -21.07 14.44
C PRO A 164 16.99 -20.08 14.68
N MET A 165 17.26 -18.78 14.49
CA MET A 165 16.18 -17.80 14.51
C MET A 165 15.26 -18.11 13.33
N LEU A 166 14.00 -18.36 13.66
CA LEU A 166 12.94 -18.68 12.70
C LEU A 166 12.37 -17.39 12.10
N ASP A 167 11.75 -17.55 10.95
CA ASP A 167 10.84 -16.59 10.31
C ASP A 167 9.71 -17.48 9.79
N THR A 168 8.62 -17.51 10.54
CA THR A 168 7.57 -18.50 10.40
C THR A 168 6.60 -18.16 9.26
N ASP A 169 6.50 -16.89 8.87
CA ASP A 169 5.61 -16.41 7.82
C ASP A 169 6.32 -16.07 6.49
N ASP A 170 7.64 -16.28 6.45
CA ASP A 170 8.53 -16.12 5.31
C ASP A 170 8.51 -14.70 4.72
N ASP A 171 8.34 -13.67 5.54
CA ASP A 171 8.31 -12.27 5.10
C ASP A 171 9.70 -11.61 5.03
N GLY A 172 10.71 -12.29 5.59
CA GLY A 172 12.11 -11.88 5.63
C GLY A 172 12.56 -11.23 6.93
N ILE A 173 11.70 -11.17 7.96
CA ILE A 173 12.00 -10.69 9.31
C ILE A 173 11.90 -11.85 10.31
N TYR A 174 12.93 -12.02 11.14
CA TYR A 174 12.94 -13.08 12.15
C TYR A 174 11.84 -12.91 13.21
N ASP A 175 11.27 -14.04 13.67
CA ASP A 175 10.20 -14.08 14.67
C ASP A 175 10.54 -13.32 15.96
N ASP A 176 11.77 -13.46 16.45
CA ASP A 176 12.20 -12.73 17.64
C ASP A 176 12.24 -11.22 17.40
N TRP A 177 12.52 -10.77 16.19
CA TRP A 177 12.57 -9.35 15.84
C TRP A 177 11.16 -8.81 15.67
N GLU A 178 10.27 -9.54 15.02
CA GLU A 178 8.84 -9.27 14.93
C GLU A 178 8.23 -8.97 16.32
N VAL A 179 8.48 -9.87 17.28
CA VAL A 179 7.92 -9.83 18.64
C VAL A 179 8.63 -8.81 19.54
N ASN A 180 9.96 -8.83 19.58
CA ASN A 180 10.72 -7.96 20.50
C ASN A 180 10.93 -6.54 19.92
N GLY A 181 10.74 -6.42 18.62
CA GLY A 181 10.82 -5.23 17.79
C GLY A 181 12.14 -5.07 17.05
N TYR A 182 12.07 -4.27 15.98
CA TYR A 182 13.18 -3.92 15.09
C TYR A 182 13.12 -2.45 14.68
N TYR A 183 14.15 -1.96 14.01
CA TYR A 183 14.16 -0.64 13.38
C TYR A 183 14.84 -0.69 12.02
N ILE A 184 14.63 0.39 11.25
CA ILE A 184 15.18 0.55 9.92
C ILE A 184 16.20 1.70 9.90
N LYS A 185 17.42 1.40 9.45
CA LYS A 185 18.47 2.39 9.19
C LYS A 185 19.03 2.15 7.80
N ASN A 186 18.97 3.15 6.91
CA ASN A 186 19.46 3.06 5.52
C ASN A 186 19.01 1.78 4.77
N HIS A 187 17.72 1.42 4.86
CA HIS A 187 17.11 0.21 4.26
C HIS A 187 17.50 -1.14 4.88
N LEU A 188 18.16 -1.12 6.04
CA LEU A 188 18.51 -2.31 6.80
C LEU A 188 17.54 -2.55 7.94
N VAL A 189 17.16 -3.80 8.14
CA VAL A 189 16.43 -4.27 9.31
C VAL A 189 17.43 -4.68 10.38
N LEU A 190 17.32 -4.06 11.55
CA LEU A 190 18.15 -4.30 12.72
C LEU A 190 17.27 -4.58 13.93
N PRO A 191 17.65 -5.52 14.83
CA PRO A 191 16.88 -5.79 16.04
C PRO A 191 16.85 -4.55 16.93
N TRP A 192 15.70 -4.28 17.54
CA TRP A 192 15.58 -3.20 18.51
C TRP A 192 16.38 -3.56 19.77
N PRO A 193 17.22 -2.65 20.30
CA PRO A 193 18.00 -2.92 21.48
C PRO A 193 17.14 -3.26 22.70
N LYS A 194 17.73 -3.94 23.69
CA LYS A 194 17.03 -4.28 24.93
C LYS A 194 16.46 -3.02 25.59
N LYS A 195 15.22 -3.13 26.06
CA LYS A 195 14.52 -2.06 26.78
C LYS A 195 15.35 -1.54 27.95
N GLY A 196 15.51 -0.22 28.04
CA GLY A 196 16.29 0.48 29.07
C GLY A 196 17.79 0.59 28.80
N SER A 197 18.30 -0.02 27.72
CA SER A 197 19.71 0.11 27.34
C SER A 197 20.07 1.53 26.88
N GLU A 198 21.34 1.91 27.01
CA GLU A 198 21.82 3.20 26.48
C GLU A 198 21.66 3.30 24.96
N GLU A 199 21.76 2.18 24.26
CA GLU A 199 21.57 2.10 22.81
C GLU A 199 20.11 2.41 22.40
N GLU A 200 19.12 1.86 23.11
CA GLU A 200 17.71 2.21 22.89
C GLU A 200 17.48 3.72 23.08
N LYS A 201 18.01 4.29 24.16
CA LYS A 201 17.86 5.74 24.45
C LYS A 201 18.46 6.59 23.33
N GLU A 202 19.59 6.17 22.77
CA GLU A 202 20.26 6.89 21.70
C GLU A 202 19.48 6.78 20.38
N LEU A 203 18.96 5.60 20.03
CA LEU A 203 18.08 5.44 18.87
C LEU A 203 16.82 6.31 18.96
N ILE A 204 16.19 6.35 20.13
CA ILE A 204 15.01 7.21 20.38
C ILE A 204 15.36 8.69 20.21
N LYS A 205 16.51 9.14 20.75
CA LYS A 205 16.97 10.54 20.58
C LYS A 205 17.25 10.89 19.12
N GLN A 206 17.77 9.95 18.34
CA GLN A 206 18.00 10.10 16.91
C GLN A 206 16.71 10.04 16.09
N GLY A 207 15.57 9.74 16.72
CA GLY A 207 14.26 9.71 16.08
C GLY A 207 13.95 8.40 15.35
N PHE A 208 14.69 7.32 15.64
CA PHE A 208 14.34 6.00 15.11
C PHE A 208 13.06 5.49 15.74
N LYS A 209 12.23 4.89 14.90
CA LYS A 209 10.98 4.25 15.29
C LYS A 209 11.21 2.75 15.51
N LYS A 210 10.67 2.23 16.61
CA LYS A 210 10.53 0.80 16.86
C LYS A 210 9.33 0.27 16.09
N PHE A 211 9.55 -0.78 15.30
CA PHE A 211 8.50 -1.57 14.65
C PHE A 211 8.31 -2.88 15.40
N VAL A 212 7.10 -3.42 15.30
CA VAL A 212 6.70 -4.75 15.76
C VAL A 212 5.69 -5.31 14.76
N SER A 213 5.70 -6.61 14.54
CA SER A 213 4.84 -7.34 13.59
C SER A 213 4.46 -8.72 14.17
N ASN A 214 3.55 -9.42 13.52
CA ASN A 214 3.12 -10.76 13.92
C ASN A 214 3.92 -11.81 13.14
N PRO A 215 4.76 -12.63 13.81
CA PRO A 215 5.66 -13.59 13.13
C PRO A 215 4.96 -14.73 12.38
N ASN A 216 3.63 -14.80 12.46
CA ASN A 216 2.83 -15.83 11.78
C ASN A 216 1.99 -15.22 10.64
N GLU A 217 2.16 -13.94 10.35
CA GLU A 217 1.41 -13.22 9.32
C GLU A 217 2.34 -12.25 8.59
N SER A 218 2.79 -12.65 7.40
CA SER A 218 3.69 -11.82 6.56
C SER A 218 3.14 -10.45 6.19
N HIS A 219 1.85 -10.20 6.45
CA HIS A 219 1.16 -8.95 6.23
C HIS A 219 0.35 -8.63 7.50
N THR A 220 1.00 -8.15 8.56
CA THR A 220 0.37 -8.01 9.88
C THR A 220 -0.96 -7.23 9.85
N ALA A 221 -1.08 -6.18 9.03
CA ALA A 221 -2.32 -5.40 8.90
C ALA A 221 -3.35 -5.95 7.90
N GLY A 222 -3.10 -7.13 7.31
CA GLY A 222 -3.99 -7.80 6.35
C GLY A 222 -4.04 -7.17 4.95
N ASP A 223 -3.19 -6.19 4.67
CA ASP A 223 -3.12 -5.50 3.38
C ASP A 223 -2.12 -6.18 2.41
N PRO A 224 -1.98 -5.73 1.16
CA PRO A 224 -1.22 -6.48 0.15
C PRO A 224 0.31 -6.27 0.21
N TYR A 225 0.82 -5.56 1.22
CA TYR A 225 2.24 -5.27 1.40
C TYR A 225 2.77 -5.94 2.67
N SER A 226 3.88 -6.67 2.53
CA SER A 226 4.51 -7.37 3.66
C SER A 226 5.11 -6.42 4.69
N ASP A 227 5.38 -6.92 5.89
CA ASP A 227 5.92 -6.11 6.98
C ASP A 227 7.33 -5.61 6.65
N LEU A 228 8.16 -6.46 6.03
CA LEU A 228 9.44 -6.05 5.44
C LEU A 228 9.29 -4.98 4.35
N GLU A 229 8.35 -5.13 3.42
CA GLU A 229 8.13 -4.15 2.35
C GLU A 229 7.76 -2.78 2.91
N LYS A 230 6.86 -2.75 3.90
CA LYS A 230 6.42 -1.54 4.59
C LYS A 230 7.55 -0.86 5.34
N ALA A 231 8.22 -1.60 6.22
CA ALA A 231 9.27 -1.05 7.07
C ALA A 231 10.45 -0.52 6.24
N SER A 232 10.89 -1.29 5.24
CA SER A 232 12.01 -0.91 4.35
C SER A 232 11.65 0.19 3.33
N GLY A 233 10.35 0.46 3.13
CA GLY A 233 9.86 1.38 2.11
C GLY A 233 9.94 0.81 0.69
N ALA A 234 10.02 -0.52 0.52
CA ALA A 234 10.13 -1.24 -0.75
C ALA A 234 8.81 -1.43 -1.51
N PHE A 235 7.80 -0.63 -1.15
CA PHE A 235 6.47 -0.67 -1.73
C PHE A 235 6.12 0.66 -2.43
N ASP A 236 4.86 0.83 -2.80
CA ASP A 236 4.39 2.01 -3.53
C ASP A 236 4.69 3.31 -2.78
N ARG A 237 5.50 4.19 -3.40
CA ARG A 237 5.96 5.46 -2.81
C ARG A 237 4.85 6.47 -2.56
N THR A 238 3.69 6.29 -3.19
CA THR A 238 2.52 7.17 -3.01
C THR A 238 1.72 6.81 -1.77
N ILE A 239 1.98 5.65 -1.15
CA ILE A 239 1.37 5.28 0.13
C ILE A 239 1.81 6.26 1.23
N HIS A 240 0.84 6.63 2.06
CA HIS A 240 1.03 7.55 3.16
C HIS A 240 2.07 7.00 4.15
N LYS A 241 2.95 7.88 4.64
CA LYS A 241 4.08 7.49 5.50
C LYS A 241 3.66 6.74 6.78
N ALA A 242 2.44 6.99 7.26
CA ALA A 242 1.89 6.30 8.42
C ALA A 242 1.74 4.78 8.18
N ALA A 243 1.37 4.36 6.97
CA ALA A 243 1.21 2.95 6.58
C ALA A 243 2.53 2.28 6.15
N ARG A 244 3.67 2.89 6.49
CA ARG A 244 4.98 2.21 6.49
C ARG A 244 5.19 1.38 7.76
N ASP A 245 4.34 1.58 8.75
CA ASP A 245 4.31 0.73 9.94
C ASP A 245 3.56 -0.57 9.60
N PRO A 246 4.14 -1.75 9.86
CA PRO A 246 3.47 -3.06 9.75
C PRO A 246 2.07 -3.09 10.36
N LEU A 247 1.87 -2.39 11.49
CA LEU A 247 0.61 -2.34 12.22
C LEU A 247 -0.45 -1.42 11.61
N VAL A 248 -0.07 -0.55 10.68
CA VAL A 248 -0.99 0.40 10.05
C VAL A 248 -1.33 -0.10 8.66
N ALA A 249 -2.62 -0.29 8.39
CA ALA A 249 -3.07 -0.76 7.10
C ALA A 249 -2.81 0.27 6.01
N ALA A 250 -2.28 -0.18 4.88
CA ALA A 250 -2.24 0.53 3.62
C ALA A 250 -3.53 0.21 2.86
N TYR A 251 -4.50 1.13 2.87
CA TYR A 251 -5.79 0.94 2.21
C TYR A 251 -6.36 2.26 1.68
N PRO A 252 -7.09 2.25 0.55
CA PRO A 252 -7.83 3.42 0.10
C PRO A 252 -9.13 3.57 0.89
N SER A 253 -9.51 4.81 1.15
CA SER A 253 -10.84 5.16 1.67
C SER A 253 -11.42 6.23 0.76
N ILE A 254 -12.35 5.82 -0.10
CA ILE A 254 -12.92 6.69 -1.13
C ILE A 254 -14.22 7.27 -0.64
N THR A 255 -14.28 8.60 -0.60
CA THR A 255 -15.51 9.35 -0.33
C THR A 255 -15.77 10.33 -1.47
N VAL A 256 -16.99 10.79 -1.57
CA VAL A 256 -17.42 11.79 -2.56
C VAL A 256 -17.86 13.06 -1.84
N GLY A 257 -17.58 14.20 -2.44
CA GLY A 257 -18.03 15.52 -2.01
C GLY A 257 -18.89 16.15 -3.09
N MET A 258 -20.02 16.75 -2.72
CA MET A 258 -20.80 17.59 -3.62
C MET A 258 -20.32 19.04 -3.50
N GLU A 259 -20.01 19.66 -4.63
CA GLU A 259 -19.58 21.07 -4.71
C GLU A 259 -20.74 22.00 -5.06
N GLU A 260 -21.62 21.52 -5.95
CA GLU A 260 -22.75 22.29 -6.45
C GLU A 260 -23.93 21.37 -6.77
N LEU A 261 -25.13 21.84 -6.45
CA LEU A 261 -26.39 21.25 -6.86
C LEU A 261 -27.08 22.15 -7.89
N VAL A 262 -27.52 21.57 -8.99
CA VAL A 262 -28.27 22.26 -10.04
C VAL A 262 -29.61 21.56 -10.23
N LEU A 263 -30.69 22.33 -10.13
CA LEU A 263 -32.07 21.88 -10.34
C LEU A 263 -32.64 22.56 -11.59
N SER A 264 -33.43 21.84 -12.36
CA SER A 264 -34.04 22.32 -13.60
C SER A 264 -35.44 21.75 -13.77
N ASN A 265 -36.32 22.49 -14.44
CA ASN A 265 -37.60 21.96 -14.90
C ASN A 265 -37.50 21.18 -16.24
N ASN A 266 -36.34 21.25 -16.90
CA ASN A 266 -36.07 20.59 -18.16
C ASN A 266 -35.12 19.39 -17.97
N LYS A 267 -35.43 18.29 -18.66
CA LYS A 267 -34.59 17.07 -18.74
C LYS A 267 -33.18 17.38 -19.25
N ASN A 268 -33.06 18.31 -20.20
CA ASN A 268 -31.79 18.74 -20.75
C ASN A 268 -31.32 20.02 -20.05
N ILE A 269 -30.49 19.86 -19.01
CA ILE A 269 -29.98 20.97 -18.18
C ILE A 269 -29.06 21.92 -18.98
N SER A 270 -28.64 21.53 -20.19
CA SER A 270 -27.79 22.34 -21.09
C SER A 270 -28.57 23.25 -22.05
N SER A 271 -29.89 23.16 -22.17
CA SER A 271 -30.65 23.99 -23.11
C SER A 271 -31.01 25.34 -22.52
N THR A 272 -30.83 26.40 -23.31
CA THR A 272 -31.22 27.80 -23.01
C THR A 272 -32.72 28.00 -22.79
N GLU A 273 -33.54 26.98 -23.09
CA GLU A 273 -34.98 26.93 -22.84
C GLU A 273 -35.26 26.08 -21.59
N GLY A 274 -35.34 26.73 -20.44
CA GLY A 274 -35.65 26.09 -19.15
C GLY A 274 -35.33 27.02 -17.98
N LYS A 275 -36.05 26.86 -16.86
CA LYS A 275 -35.72 27.56 -15.61
C LYS A 275 -34.78 26.69 -14.79
N THR A 276 -33.69 27.29 -14.32
CA THR A 276 -32.67 26.61 -13.53
C THR A 276 -32.43 27.30 -12.20
N VAL A 277 -32.12 26.49 -11.20
CA VAL A 277 -31.81 26.91 -9.83
C VAL A 277 -30.50 26.23 -9.45
N SER A 278 -29.42 27.00 -9.31
CA SER A 278 -28.13 26.51 -8.83
C SER A 278 -27.91 26.91 -7.37
N ARG A 279 -27.37 26.00 -6.56
CA ARG A 279 -27.04 26.21 -5.15
C ARG A 279 -25.67 25.61 -4.84
N SER A 280 -24.84 26.39 -4.16
CA SER A 280 -23.62 25.88 -3.53
C SER A 280 -24.00 24.90 -2.42
N THR A 281 -23.17 23.87 -2.23
CA THR A 281 -23.39 22.86 -1.20
C THR A 281 -22.21 22.80 -0.25
N SER A 282 -22.49 22.56 1.04
CA SER A 282 -21.45 22.25 2.02
C SER A 282 -21.42 20.75 2.25
N SER A 283 -20.20 20.20 2.24
CA SER A 283 -19.96 18.78 2.41
C SER A 283 -19.35 18.50 3.79
N SER A 284 -19.82 17.43 4.42
CA SER A 284 -19.21 16.86 5.62
C SER A 284 -19.16 15.34 5.52
N VAL A 285 -18.04 14.74 5.92
CA VAL A 285 -17.98 13.27 6.08
C VAL A 285 -18.68 12.91 7.38
N SER A 286 -19.61 11.97 7.32
CA SER A 286 -20.35 11.50 8.49
C SER A 286 -20.20 9.99 8.62
N ASP A 287 -19.68 9.52 9.75
CA ASP A 287 -19.53 8.10 10.07
C ASP A 287 -20.88 7.49 10.51
N SER A 288 -21.84 7.43 9.58
CA SER A 288 -23.25 7.14 9.92
C SER A 288 -23.66 5.67 9.79
N ASN A 289 -22.73 4.73 9.67
CA ASN A 289 -23.02 3.29 9.68
C ASN A 289 -22.44 2.59 10.92
N THR A 290 -22.83 3.06 12.10
CA THR A 290 -22.62 2.42 13.41
C THR A 290 -23.77 1.51 13.83
N GLU A 291 -24.55 0.95 12.89
CA GLU A 291 -25.41 -0.19 13.22
C GLU A 291 -24.57 -1.47 13.12
N GLY A 292 -23.86 -1.82 14.21
CA GLY A 292 -23.21 -3.13 14.29
C GLY A 292 -22.20 -3.40 15.40
N ILE A 293 -21.65 -2.40 16.12
CA ILE A 293 -20.78 -2.64 17.30
C ILE A 293 -21.05 -1.59 18.38
N ASP A 294 -21.35 -2.08 19.58
CA ASP A 294 -21.48 -1.35 20.85
C ASP A 294 -20.18 -0.61 21.23
N ALA A 295 -20.30 0.66 21.61
CA ALA A 295 -19.25 1.53 22.17
C ALA A 295 -18.27 2.19 21.18
N SER A 296 -18.67 3.30 20.59
CA SER A 296 -17.72 4.35 20.20
C SER A 296 -17.20 5.05 21.46
N VAL A 297 -16.05 4.64 22.00
CA VAL A 297 -15.36 5.41 23.04
C VAL A 297 -14.65 6.59 22.35
N GLY A 298 -15.26 7.77 22.39
CA GLY A 298 -14.63 9.00 21.94
C GLY A 298 -13.65 9.50 23.00
N PHE A 299 -12.36 9.65 22.65
CA PHE A 299 -11.38 10.32 23.50
C PHE A 299 -11.15 11.73 22.97
N SER A 300 -11.49 12.74 23.77
CA SER A 300 -11.02 14.11 23.53
C SER A 300 -9.60 14.19 24.09
N LEU A 301 -8.61 14.25 23.21
CA LEU A 301 -7.21 14.27 23.62
C LEU A 301 -6.80 15.68 24.07
N PHE A 302 -7.34 16.76 23.48
CA PHE A 302 -7.21 18.20 23.87
C PHE A 302 -8.33 19.05 23.23
N GLU A 303 -8.50 20.33 23.63
CA GLU A 303 -9.46 21.27 23.00
C GLU A 303 -9.29 21.30 21.47
N GLY A 304 -10.33 20.90 20.73
CA GLY A 304 -10.34 20.89 19.25
C GLY A 304 -9.93 19.57 18.59
N PHE A 305 -9.51 18.54 19.34
CA PHE A 305 -9.17 17.22 18.81
C PHE A 305 -10.16 16.16 19.31
N SER A 306 -10.68 15.33 18.39
CA SER A 306 -11.46 14.14 18.73
C SER A 306 -10.99 12.93 17.94
N ALA A 307 -10.89 11.79 18.64
CA ALA A 307 -10.67 10.49 18.02
C ALA A 307 -11.81 9.53 18.37
N SER A 308 -12.27 8.75 17.40
CA SER A 308 -13.23 7.67 17.61
C SER A 308 -12.75 6.37 16.98
N VAL A 309 -13.18 5.24 17.56
CA VAL A 309 -12.85 3.89 17.09
C VAL A 309 -14.07 3.28 16.40
N THR A 310 -13.88 2.66 15.23
CA THR A 310 -14.93 1.99 14.44
C THR A 310 -14.43 0.65 13.88
N GLY A 311 -15.31 -0.35 13.82
CA GLY A 311 -15.00 -1.65 13.23
C GLY A 311 -15.23 -1.73 11.71
N HIS A 312 -16.17 -0.96 11.15
CA HIS A 312 -16.72 -1.23 9.81
C HIS A 312 -16.28 -0.21 8.73
N TYR A 313 -16.11 -0.70 7.49
CA TYR A 313 -15.72 0.07 6.31
C TYR A 313 -16.94 0.60 5.54
N SER A 314 -17.64 1.59 6.09
CA SER A 314 -18.69 2.28 5.35
C SER A 314 -18.51 3.78 5.47
N HIS A 315 -18.03 4.39 4.38
CA HIS A 315 -17.84 5.83 4.29
C HIS A 315 -19.05 6.46 3.60
N SER A 316 -19.78 7.26 4.36
CA SER A 316 -20.85 8.10 3.83
C SER A 316 -20.51 9.57 4.01
N SER A 317 -20.80 10.35 2.99
CA SER A 317 -20.72 11.80 3.06
C SER A 317 -22.13 12.36 3.14
N THR A 318 -22.35 13.30 4.05
CA THR A 318 -23.63 13.99 4.18
C THR A 318 -23.45 15.43 3.72
N HIS A 319 -24.30 15.84 2.79
CA HIS A 319 -24.27 17.16 2.17
C HIS A 319 -25.49 17.94 2.58
N THR A 320 -25.26 19.20 2.95
CA THR A 320 -26.33 20.16 3.23
C THR A 320 -26.35 21.15 2.07
N VAL A 321 -27.51 21.29 1.45
CA VAL A 321 -27.74 22.29 0.41
C VAL A 321 -28.08 23.60 1.11
N ASP A 322 -27.39 24.68 0.78
CA ASP A 322 -27.77 26.00 1.30
C ASP A 322 -29.10 26.42 0.66
N SER A 323 -30.18 26.31 1.44
CA SER A 323 -31.52 26.73 1.05
C SER A 323 -31.81 28.20 1.35
N SER A 324 -30.80 29.00 1.70
CA SER A 324 -30.96 30.42 2.02
C SER A 324 -31.59 31.16 0.83
N ASN A 325 -32.88 31.49 0.97
CA ASN A 325 -33.68 32.04 -0.09
C ASN A 325 -33.38 33.53 -0.28
N THR A 326 -32.72 33.89 -1.38
CA THR A 326 -32.47 35.30 -1.75
C THR A 326 -33.66 35.93 -2.50
N SER A 327 -34.65 35.13 -2.92
CA SER A 327 -35.74 35.55 -3.82
C SER A 327 -37.13 35.58 -3.17
N GLY A 328 -37.31 34.97 -1.99
CA GLY A 328 -38.58 34.87 -1.28
C GLY A 328 -39.61 33.88 -1.85
N GLN A 329 -39.29 33.16 -2.93
CA GLN A 329 -40.15 32.12 -3.53
C GLN A 329 -39.59 30.71 -3.32
N ASP A 330 -40.47 29.71 -3.24
CA ASP A 330 -40.09 28.29 -3.13
C ASP A 330 -39.55 27.73 -4.47
N TRP A 331 -38.86 26.58 -4.42
CA TRP A 331 -38.24 25.99 -5.61
C TRP A 331 -39.27 25.52 -6.64
N GLN A 332 -40.44 25.07 -6.19
CA GLN A 332 -41.55 24.72 -7.07
C GLN A 332 -41.96 25.91 -7.96
N HIS A 333 -42.15 27.10 -7.36
CA HIS A 333 -42.52 28.31 -8.09
C HIS A 333 -41.36 28.85 -8.94
N GLN A 334 -40.12 28.80 -8.45
CA GLN A 334 -38.95 29.23 -9.24
C GLN A 334 -38.78 28.38 -10.51
N LEU A 335 -39.03 27.07 -10.41
CA LEU A 335 -38.92 26.14 -11.53
C LEU A 335 -40.21 26.03 -12.36
N GLU A 336 -41.31 26.70 -11.96
CA GLU A 336 -42.63 26.59 -12.59
C GLU A 336 -43.14 25.14 -12.69
N LEU A 337 -42.95 24.38 -11.61
CA LEU A 337 -43.38 22.98 -11.54
C LEU A 337 -44.79 22.88 -10.95
N ASN A 338 -45.61 22.01 -11.53
CA ASN A 338 -46.87 21.55 -10.95
C ASN A 338 -46.66 20.27 -10.14
N THR A 339 -47.63 19.91 -9.29
CA THR A 339 -47.56 18.73 -8.39
C THR A 339 -47.40 17.38 -9.10
N GLY A 340 -47.78 17.30 -10.39
CA GLY A 340 -47.59 16.11 -11.24
C GLY A 340 -46.28 16.08 -12.03
N GLN A 341 -45.42 17.09 -11.88
CA GLN A 341 -44.14 17.21 -12.59
C GLN A 341 -42.96 16.89 -11.66
N SER A 342 -41.80 16.62 -12.27
CA SER A 342 -40.55 16.35 -11.56
C SER A 342 -39.53 17.45 -11.86
N ALA A 343 -38.74 17.80 -10.85
CA ALA A 343 -37.50 18.53 -11.07
C ALA A 343 -36.41 17.57 -11.55
N TYR A 344 -35.47 18.06 -12.35
CA TYR A 344 -34.29 17.32 -12.78
C TYR A 344 -33.07 17.88 -12.09
N MET A 345 -32.33 16.98 -11.45
CA MET A 345 -31.18 17.29 -10.64
C MET A 345 -29.90 16.89 -11.37
N ASN A 346 -28.90 17.76 -11.27
CA ASN A 346 -27.51 17.43 -11.54
C ASN A 346 -26.67 17.93 -10.37
N ALA A 347 -25.51 17.32 -10.18
CA ALA A 347 -24.57 17.78 -9.17
C ALA A 347 -23.14 17.67 -9.68
N ASN A 348 -22.31 18.64 -9.29
CA ASN A 348 -20.88 18.58 -9.47
C ASN A 348 -20.26 17.91 -8.25
N VAL A 349 -19.55 16.81 -8.48
CA VAL A 349 -18.93 16.01 -7.42
C VAL A 349 -17.42 15.91 -7.57
N ARG A 350 -16.76 15.68 -6.45
CA ARG A 350 -15.33 15.41 -6.37
C ARG A 350 -15.12 14.18 -5.50
N TYR A 351 -14.27 13.27 -5.93
CA TYR A 351 -13.85 12.12 -5.14
C TYR A 351 -12.62 12.48 -4.31
N TYR A 352 -12.51 11.91 -3.12
CA TYR A 352 -11.43 12.11 -2.18
C TYR A 352 -10.94 10.74 -1.73
N ASN A 353 -9.62 10.58 -1.63
CA ASN A 353 -9.05 9.42 -0.96
C ASN A 353 -8.55 9.86 0.42
N THR A 354 -9.28 9.52 1.47
CA THR A 354 -8.95 9.82 2.87
C THR A 354 -8.19 8.67 3.55
N GLY A 355 -7.90 7.61 2.81
CA GLY A 355 -7.15 6.45 3.29
C GLY A 355 -5.65 6.68 3.24
N THR A 356 -4.91 5.59 3.41
CA THR A 356 -3.45 5.57 3.45
C THR A 356 -2.82 5.04 2.17
N ALA A 357 -3.56 4.37 1.28
CA ALA A 357 -3.04 3.84 0.02
C ALA A 357 -3.74 4.42 -1.21
N PRO A 358 -3.03 4.53 -2.35
CA PRO A 358 -3.64 4.94 -3.60
C PRO A 358 -4.61 3.88 -4.13
N VAL A 359 -5.54 4.32 -4.96
CA VAL A 359 -6.31 3.43 -5.82
C VAL A 359 -5.99 3.74 -7.28
N TYR A 360 -5.73 2.70 -8.06
CA TYR A 360 -5.54 2.76 -9.51
C TYR A 360 -6.75 2.19 -10.21
N ASN A 361 -7.01 2.60 -11.45
CA ASN A 361 -8.16 2.14 -12.24
C ASN A 361 -9.49 2.28 -11.47
N LEU A 362 -9.65 3.37 -10.72
CA LEU A 362 -10.78 3.58 -9.81
C LEU A 362 -12.10 3.70 -10.59
N VAL A 363 -13.07 2.86 -10.24
CA VAL A 363 -14.46 2.95 -10.67
C VAL A 363 -15.35 2.97 -9.42
N PRO A 364 -15.75 4.18 -8.95
CA PRO A 364 -16.57 4.30 -7.75
C PRO A 364 -18.05 4.09 -8.08
N THR A 365 -18.80 3.49 -7.15
CA THR A 365 -20.27 3.46 -7.17
C THR A 365 -20.80 4.31 -6.02
N THR A 366 -21.64 5.29 -6.33
CA THR A 366 -22.18 6.25 -5.35
C THR A 366 -23.70 6.23 -5.37
N ASN A 367 -24.31 6.04 -4.21
CA ASN A 367 -25.74 6.21 -4.02
C ASN A 367 -26.04 7.63 -3.53
N LEU A 368 -27.04 8.28 -4.12
CA LEU A 368 -27.63 9.50 -3.60
C LEU A 368 -28.89 9.14 -2.82
N VAL A 369 -28.92 9.48 -1.54
CA VAL A 369 -29.97 9.10 -0.59
C VAL A 369 -30.56 10.34 0.05
N LEU A 370 -31.88 10.49 -0.01
CA LEU A 370 -32.65 11.54 0.67
C LEU A 370 -33.48 10.93 1.80
N GLY A 371 -33.02 11.14 3.04
CA GLY A 371 -33.58 10.47 4.22
C GLY A 371 -33.28 8.97 4.18
N ARG A 372 -34.30 8.15 3.92
CA ARG A 372 -34.18 6.68 3.77
C ARG A 372 -34.39 6.20 2.33
N GLN A 373 -34.53 7.11 1.38
CA GLN A 373 -34.87 6.78 -0.01
C GLN A 373 -33.67 7.01 -0.92
N THR A 374 -33.20 5.96 -1.59
CA THR A 374 -32.22 6.09 -2.68
C THR A 374 -32.89 6.78 -3.87
N VAL A 375 -32.37 7.97 -4.21
CA VAL A 375 -32.82 8.77 -5.34
C VAL A 375 -32.22 8.22 -6.64
N THR A 376 -30.92 7.93 -6.62
CA THR A 376 -30.21 7.36 -7.77
C THR A 376 -28.92 6.67 -7.32
N THR A 377 -28.37 5.84 -8.22
CA THR A 377 -27.08 5.21 -8.09
C THR A 377 -26.26 5.57 -9.33
N VAL A 378 -25.07 6.12 -9.11
CA VAL A 378 -24.16 6.54 -10.17
C VAL A 378 -22.88 5.72 -10.07
N THR A 379 -22.56 5.01 -11.15
CA THR A 379 -21.33 4.24 -11.27
C THR A 379 -20.39 4.93 -12.26
N GLY A 380 -19.13 5.10 -11.89
CA GLY A 380 -18.11 5.65 -12.76
C GLY A 380 -17.86 4.79 -14.02
N GLN A 381 -17.19 5.35 -15.02
CA GLN A 381 -17.03 4.69 -16.32
C GLN A 381 -15.87 3.68 -16.33
N LEU A 382 -16.13 2.46 -16.84
CA LEU A 382 -15.12 1.41 -17.02
C LEU A 382 -14.05 1.76 -18.07
N ASN A 383 -14.33 2.65 -19.03
CA ASN A 383 -13.38 3.05 -20.09
C ASN A 383 -12.43 4.19 -19.67
N GLN A 384 -12.54 4.68 -18.43
CA GLN A 384 -11.59 5.59 -17.79
C GLN A 384 -10.60 4.85 -16.87
N ARG A 385 -10.09 3.67 -17.30
CA ARG A 385 -9.09 2.83 -16.58
C ARG A 385 -7.70 3.48 -16.38
N SER A 386 -7.62 4.80 -16.27
CA SER A 386 -6.40 5.54 -15.99
C SER A 386 -6.56 6.48 -14.79
N LEU A 387 -7.72 6.44 -14.11
CA LEU A 387 -7.91 7.21 -12.90
C LEU A 387 -7.10 6.59 -11.74
N SER A 388 -6.06 7.30 -11.32
CA SER A 388 -5.35 7.05 -10.07
C SER A 388 -5.65 8.15 -9.06
N LEU A 389 -5.91 7.75 -7.81
CA LEU A 389 -6.23 8.68 -6.73
C LEU A 389 -5.38 8.35 -5.50
N ALA A 390 -4.32 9.14 -5.32
CA ALA A 390 -3.38 9.00 -4.21
C ALA A 390 -4.00 9.45 -2.87
N PRO A 391 -3.44 9.00 -1.73
CA PRO A 391 -3.87 9.43 -0.40
C PRO A 391 -3.88 10.96 -0.24
N GLY A 392 -4.95 11.49 0.36
CA GLY A 392 -5.17 12.92 0.58
C GLY A 392 -5.41 13.75 -0.69
N GLN A 393 -5.47 13.12 -1.87
CA GLN A 393 -5.74 13.81 -3.13
C GLN A 393 -7.22 13.73 -3.52
N THR A 394 -7.58 14.51 -4.53
CA THR A 394 -8.93 14.57 -5.06
C THR A 394 -8.97 14.26 -6.55
N TYR A 395 -10.09 13.71 -7.01
CA TYR A 395 -10.42 13.61 -8.42
C TYR A 395 -11.74 14.32 -8.75
N PRO A 396 -11.74 15.27 -9.71
CA PRO A 396 -10.57 15.87 -10.35
C PRO A 396 -9.67 16.60 -9.33
N LYS A 397 -8.49 17.06 -9.75
CA LYS A 397 -7.62 17.87 -8.87
C LYS A 397 -8.35 19.16 -8.47
N GLN A 398 -8.10 19.67 -7.26
CA GLN A 398 -8.84 20.81 -6.70
C GLN A 398 -8.89 22.08 -7.58
N HIS A 399 -7.88 22.32 -8.43
CA HIS A 399 -7.85 23.47 -9.34
C HIS A 399 -8.70 23.26 -10.62
N LEU A 400 -9.25 22.06 -10.82
CA LEU A 400 -10.16 21.72 -11.91
C LEU A 400 -11.60 21.66 -11.38
N HIS A 401 -12.56 21.93 -12.25
CA HIS A 401 -13.98 21.80 -11.93
C HIS A 401 -14.34 20.35 -11.55
N GLY A 402 -15.30 20.20 -10.63
CA GLY A 402 -15.88 18.91 -10.28
C GLY A 402 -16.52 18.20 -11.48
N VAL A 403 -16.75 16.90 -11.32
CA VAL A 403 -17.40 16.08 -12.36
C VAL A 403 -18.91 16.17 -12.19
N ALA A 404 -19.61 16.52 -13.26
CA ALA A 404 -21.07 16.49 -13.27
C ALA A 404 -21.58 15.04 -13.26
N LEU A 405 -22.45 14.69 -12.31
CA LEU A 405 -22.97 13.32 -12.14
C LEU A 405 -23.62 12.75 -13.41
N ASN A 406 -24.34 13.59 -14.16
CA ASN A 406 -25.00 13.16 -15.41
C ASN A 406 -24.03 12.82 -16.55
N THR A 407 -22.73 13.12 -16.40
CA THR A 407 -21.69 12.75 -17.37
C THR A 407 -20.96 11.47 -17.02
N LEU A 408 -21.21 10.89 -15.83
CA LEU A 408 -20.52 9.69 -15.34
C LEU A 408 -21.07 8.37 -15.90
N ASP A 409 -22.29 8.33 -16.43
CA ASP A 409 -22.90 7.12 -17.00
C ASP A 409 -23.10 7.27 -18.52
N GLN A 410 -22.47 6.40 -19.32
CA GLN A 410 -22.59 6.39 -20.79
C GLN A 410 -23.83 5.63 -21.29
N PHE A 411 -24.52 4.87 -20.44
CA PHE A 411 -25.69 4.06 -20.81
C PHE A 411 -27.00 4.60 -20.22
N SER A 412 -26.92 5.45 -19.18
CA SER A 412 -28.06 6.23 -18.71
C SER A 412 -27.69 7.69 -18.39
N SER A 413 -27.66 8.55 -19.42
CA SER A 413 -27.82 10.01 -19.24
C SER A 413 -29.26 10.36 -18.83
N ALA A 414 -29.92 9.48 -18.06
CA ALA A 414 -31.25 9.72 -17.56
C ALA A 414 -31.13 10.81 -16.49
N PRO A 415 -31.82 11.95 -16.67
CA PRO A 415 -31.74 13.04 -15.71
C PRO A 415 -32.30 12.55 -14.37
N ILE A 416 -31.62 12.90 -13.27
CA ILE A 416 -32.00 12.44 -11.93
C ILE A 416 -33.29 13.17 -11.55
N ALA A 417 -34.43 12.49 -11.63
CA ALA A 417 -35.73 13.10 -11.40
C ALA A 417 -36.08 13.09 -9.91
N LEU A 418 -36.44 14.26 -9.37
CA LEU A 418 -37.01 14.44 -8.05
C LEU A 418 -38.50 14.73 -8.20
N ASN A 419 -39.35 13.97 -7.51
CA ASN A 419 -40.75 14.34 -7.39
C ASN A 419 -40.91 15.55 -6.45
N ILE A 420 -42.10 16.15 -6.42
CA ILE A 420 -42.30 17.40 -5.68
C ILE A 420 -42.05 17.25 -4.18
N ASN A 421 -42.49 16.14 -3.59
CA ASN A 421 -42.25 15.86 -2.17
C ASN A 421 -40.76 15.74 -1.84
N GLN A 422 -39.95 15.20 -2.75
CA GLN A 422 -38.49 15.13 -2.60
C GLN A 422 -37.84 16.51 -2.76
N LEU A 423 -38.34 17.33 -3.69
CA LEU A 423 -37.88 18.71 -3.88
C LEU A 423 -38.16 19.56 -2.64
N ASP A 424 -39.38 19.50 -2.10
CA ASP A 424 -39.80 20.26 -0.93
C ASP A 424 -39.00 19.84 0.32
N ARG A 425 -38.76 18.53 0.49
CA ARG A 425 -37.92 18.00 1.57
C ARG A 425 -36.50 18.56 1.49
N LEU A 426 -35.90 18.54 0.30
CA LEU A 426 -34.56 19.09 0.08
C LEU A 426 -34.52 20.61 0.32
N GLU A 427 -35.53 21.35 -0.11
CA GLU A 427 -35.66 22.80 0.15
C GLU A 427 -35.82 23.10 1.66
N SER A 428 -36.58 22.28 2.37
CA SER A 428 -36.81 22.40 3.82
C SER A 428 -35.57 22.12 4.67
N GLY A 429 -34.45 21.74 4.04
CA GLY A 429 -33.16 21.50 4.70
C GLY A 429 -32.87 20.04 5.00
N GLU A 430 -33.64 19.09 4.44
CA GLU A 430 -33.28 17.68 4.54
C GLU A 430 -31.97 17.43 3.79
N LYS A 431 -31.03 16.76 4.47
CA LYS A 431 -29.69 16.55 3.95
C LYS A 431 -29.66 15.45 2.90
N LEU A 432 -28.92 15.69 1.82
CA LEU A 432 -28.64 14.68 0.80
C LEU A 432 -27.39 13.90 1.21
N LYS A 433 -27.52 12.60 1.37
CA LYS A 433 -26.41 11.70 1.71
C LYS A 433 -25.86 11.07 0.43
N LEU A 434 -24.55 11.11 0.27
CA LEU A 434 -23.83 10.43 -0.80
C LEU A 434 -23.02 9.30 -0.17
N GLU A 435 -23.40 8.06 -0.49
CA GLU A 435 -22.81 6.85 0.05
C GLU A 435 -21.94 6.18 -1.02
N THR A 436 -20.64 6.05 -0.75
CA THR A 436 -19.74 5.25 -1.58
C THR A 436 -19.64 3.87 -0.96
N THR A 437 -20.49 2.95 -1.42
CA THR A 437 -20.61 1.61 -0.80
C THR A 437 -19.54 0.65 -1.31
N GLN A 438 -19.18 0.77 -2.58
CA GLN A 438 -18.23 -0.12 -3.26
C GLN A 438 -17.47 0.65 -4.34
N PHE A 439 -16.22 0.28 -4.55
CA PHE A 439 -15.43 0.73 -5.69
C PHE A 439 -14.68 -0.47 -6.28
N GLN A 440 -14.49 -0.46 -7.60
CA GLN A 440 -13.48 -1.30 -8.24
C GLN A 440 -12.19 -0.49 -8.33
N GLY A 441 -11.07 -1.14 -8.08
CA GLY A 441 -9.79 -0.47 -8.13
C GLY A 441 -8.64 -1.40 -7.80
N ALA A 442 -7.52 -1.14 -8.47
CA ALA A 442 -6.30 -1.89 -8.32
C ALA A 442 -5.30 -1.20 -7.38
N PHE A 443 -4.36 -1.98 -6.85
CA PHE A 443 -3.17 -1.48 -6.16
C PHE A 443 -1.92 -1.69 -7.00
N ALA A 444 -0.92 -0.83 -6.80
CA ALA A 444 0.38 -1.02 -7.42
C ALA A 444 1.28 -1.82 -6.47
N ARG A 445 2.06 -2.73 -7.07
CA ARG A 445 3.26 -3.28 -6.44
C ARG A 445 4.46 -2.55 -7.01
N ARG A 446 5.53 -2.45 -6.24
CA ARG A 446 6.75 -1.87 -6.76
C ARG A 446 7.41 -2.88 -7.68
N SER A 447 7.65 -2.47 -8.92
CA SER A 447 8.46 -3.21 -9.86
C SER A 447 9.84 -3.38 -9.27
N PRO A 448 10.48 -4.52 -9.53
CA PRO A 448 11.81 -4.70 -9.04
C PRO A 448 12.84 -3.72 -9.69
N ALA A 449 12.53 -3.08 -10.84
CA ALA A 449 13.35 -2.00 -11.42
C ALA A 449 13.08 -0.62 -10.77
N GLY A 450 12.35 -0.60 -9.65
CA GLY A 450 11.99 0.60 -8.91
C GLY A 450 10.75 1.33 -9.42
N GLY A 451 10.19 0.92 -10.57
CA GLY A 451 8.93 1.45 -11.12
C GLY A 451 7.70 0.97 -10.34
N GLN A 452 6.51 1.48 -10.66
CA GLN A 452 5.24 0.94 -10.16
C GLN A 452 4.64 -0.02 -11.21
N VAL A 453 4.09 -1.15 -10.76
CA VAL A 453 3.37 -2.10 -11.62
C VAL A 453 1.98 -2.31 -11.06
N VAL A 454 0.98 -2.03 -11.89
CA VAL A 454 -0.41 -2.39 -11.64
C VAL A 454 -0.70 -3.61 -12.50
N LEU A 455 -0.89 -4.76 -11.87
CA LEU A 455 -1.25 -6.01 -12.54
C LEU A 455 -2.79 -6.17 -12.52
N GLU A 456 -3.35 -6.94 -13.44
CA GLU A 456 -4.81 -7.13 -13.53
C GLU A 456 -5.37 -7.82 -12.29
N GLU A 457 -4.60 -8.71 -11.65
CA GLU A 457 -4.98 -9.43 -10.44
C GLU A 457 -4.88 -8.60 -9.14
N ASN A 458 -4.27 -7.41 -9.19
CA ASN A 458 -4.04 -6.58 -8.00
C ASN A 458 -5.30 -5.81 -7.59
N GLU A 459 -6.37 -6.49 -7.21
CA GLU A 459 -7.62 -5.82 -6.81
C GLU A 459 -7.72 -5.58 -5.30
N TRP A 460 -8.11 -4.36 -4.92
CA TRP A 460 -8.37 -4.01 -3.51
C TRP A 460 -9.52 -4.79 -2.90
N ALA A 461 -10.49 -5.22 -3.71
CA ALA A 461 -11.64 -6.01 -3.26
C ALA A 461 -11.22 -7.32 -2.57
N HIS A 462 -10.06 -7.87 -2.91
CA HIS A 462 -9.51 -9.08 -2.29
C HIS A 462 -8.84 -8.86 -0.94
N TYR A 463 -8.60 -7.61 -0.52
CA TYR A 463 -7.87 -7.25 0.69
C TYR A 463 -8.71 -6.43 1.69
N MET A 464 -9.72 -5.68 1.25
CA MET A 464 -10.55 -4.87 2.17
C MET A 464 -11.16 -5.71 3.31
N PRO A 465 -11.80 -6.89 3.04
CA PRO A 465 -12.37 -7.69 4.13
C PRO A 465 -11.33 -8.21 5.14
N GLN A 466 -10.12 -8.54 4.68
CA GLN A 466 -9.04 -9.04 5.52
C GLN A 466 -8.56 -7.94 6.46
N ILE A 467 -8.29 -6.75 5.92
CA ILE A 467 -7.93 -5.56 6.70
C ILE A 467 -9.00 -5.28 7.75
N GLU A 468 -10.28 -5.29 7.36
CA GLU A 468 -11.39 -5.05 8.29
C GLU A 468 -11.45 -6.08 9.43
N SER A 469 -11.17 -7.35 9.13
CA SER A 469 -11.24 -8.43 10.12
C SER A 469 -10.12 -8.40 11.16
N VAL A 470 -8.98 -7.78 10.84
CA VAL A 470 -7.78 -7.78 11.71
C VAL A 470 -7.36 -6.39 12.22
N THR A 471 -8.08 -5.32 11.85
CA THR A 471 -7.74 -3.95 12.25
C THR A 471 -8.89 -3.20 12.92
N ALA A 472 -8.55 -2.26 13.80
CA ALA A 472 -9.47 -1.25 14.29
C ALA A 472 -9.37 0.03 13.46
N GLY A 473 -10.50 0.64 13.09
CA GLY A 473 -10.55 1.95 12.47
C GLY A 473 -10.45 3.06 13.52
N ILE A 474 -9.58 4.04 13.29
CA ILE A 474 -9.40 5.24 14.10
C ILE A 474 -9.70 6.46 13.20
N LEU A 475 -10.74 7.18 13.56
CA LEU A 475 -11.16 8.41 12.90
C LEU A 475 -10.60 9.58 13.70
N ILE A 476 -9.85 10.46 13.02
CA ILE A 476 -9.25 11.63 13.66
C ILE A 476 -9.85 12.89 13.05
N ASN A 477 -10.49 13.70 13.90
CA ASN A 477 -10.95 15.04 13.54
C ASN A 477 -10.07 16.10 14.23
N MET A 478 -9.38 16.88 13.40
CA MET A 478 -8.43 17.92 13.84
C MET A 478 -9.08 19.32 13.97
N GLY A 479 -10.40 19.44 13.89
CA GLY A 479 -11.14 20.66 14.27
C GLY A 479 -10.95 21.88 13.36
N VAL A 480 -10.28 21.74 12.20
CA VAL A 480 -10.12 22.86 11.26
C VAL A 480 -11.32 22.89 10.32
N THR A 481 -12.11 23.97 10.38
CA THR A 481 -13.18 24.23 9.41
C THR A 481 -12.59 24.23 8.00
N GLY A 482 -12.91 23.19 7.22
CA GLY A 482 -12.43 23.00 5.84
C GLY A 482 -11.31 21.97 5.66
N SER A 483 -10.83 21.27 6.71
CA SER A 483 -9.92 20.12 6.54
C SER A 483 -10.68 18.79 6.63
N TRP A 484 -10.36 17.87 5.73
CA TRP A 484 -10.95 16.54 5.67
C TRP A 484 -10.31 15.64 6.73
N ASN A 485 -11.14 14.89 7.47
CA ASN A 485 -10.71 13.94 8.48
C ASN A 485 -9.98 12.75 7.82
N GLY A 486 -8.83 12.36 8.36
CA GLY A 486 -8.10 11.17 7.92
C GLY A 486 -8.64 9.93 8.63
N VAL A 487 -8.65 8.79 7.93
CA VAL A 487 -9.05 7.49 8.51
C VAL A 487 -7.85 6.56 8.54
N LEU A 488 -7.41 6.20 9.73
CA LEU A 488 -6.34 5.23 9.94
C LEU A 488 -6.96 3.89 10.36
N ARG A 489 -6.39 2.78 9.92
CA ARG A 489 -6.71 1.45 10.43
C ARG A 489 -5.45 0.85 11.02
N GLN A 490 -5.54 0.37 12.26
CA GLN A 490 -4.40 -0.11 13.03
C GLN A 490 -4.72 -1.43 13.72
N LYS A 491 -3.81 -2.40 13.64
CA LYS A 491 -3.84 -3.63 14.44
C LYS A 491 -3.15 -3.38 15.78
N THR A 492 -3.69 -3.96 16.84
CA THR A 492 -3.06 -3.96 18.16
C THR A 492 -2.53 -5.37 18.40
N LEU A 493 -1.23 -5.50 18.71
CA LEU A 493 -0.58 -6.76 19.08
C LEU A 493 -0.54 -6.94 20.60
#